data_AF-R7A9Y9-F1
#
_entry.id   AF-R7A9Y9-F1
#
_cell.length_a   1.000
_cell.length_b   1.000
_cell.length_c   1.000
_cell.angle_alpha   90.00
_cell.angle_beta   90.00
_cell.angle_gamma   90.00
#
_symmetry.space_group_name_H-M   'P 1'
#
loop_
_entity.id
_entity.type
_entity.pdbx_description
1 polymer ?
#
loop_
_entity_poly.entity_id
_entity_poly.type
_entity_poly.pdbx_seq_one_letter_code
_entity_poly.pdbx_strand_id
1 'polypeptide(L)'
;MNYKTEKKRLREQKVVGQMIALYCRKNHNTDYGMKNGASHDMSHNTDGIGGKLCDECSALYEYAAQRSRMCPFMEKKTFCSNCTVHCYKPEMRERIKKVMKFSGPRMLLYHPFMAVWHVVSSRLEKKKDKKGKT
;
A
#
# COMPACT_ATOMS: atom_id res chain seq x y z
N MET A 1 -4.03 -22.71 10.99
CA MET A 1 -3.88 -21.60 10.02
C MET A 1 -5.17 -20.80 9.96
N ASN A 2 -5.16 -19.50 10.27
CA ASN A 2 -6.37 -18.67 10.28
C ASN A 2 -6.68 -18.15 8.86
N TYR A 3 -7.62 -18.81 8.16
CA TYR A 3 -8.06 -18.46 6.80
C TYR A 3 -8.49 -16.99 6.67
N LYS A 4 -9.13 -16.42 7.70
CA LYS A 4 -9.60 -15.03 7.70
C LYS A 4 -8.43 -14.04 7.64
N THR A 5 -7.34 -14.38 8.33
CA THR A 5 -6.10 -13.59 8.37
C THR A 5 -5.38 -13.64 7.03
N GLU A 6 -5.28 -14.82 6.43
CA GLU A 6 -4.62 -14.97 5.13
C GLU A 6 -5.40 -14.26 4.02
N LYS A 7 -6.73 -14.40 4.01
CA LYS A 7 -7.61 -13.65 3.10
C LYS A 7 -7.46 -12.13 3.26
N LYS A 8 -7.23 -11.66 4.48
CA LYS A 8 -6.96 -10.24 4.74
C LYS A 8 -5.59 -9.82 4.18
N ARG A 9 -4.55 -10.65 4.34
CA ARG A 9 -3.21 -10.38 3.78
C ARG A 9 -3.26 -10.22 2.28
N LEU A 10 -3.92 -11.16 1.60
CA LEU A 10 -4.09 -11.13 0.14
C LEU A 10 -4.84 -9.87 -0.32
N ARG A 11 -5.90 -9.48 0.40
CA ARG A 11 -6.63 -8.23 0.09
C ARG A 11 -5.78 -6.99 0.26
N GLU A 12 -5.05 -6.85 1.38
CA GLU A 12 -4.17 -5.70 1.60
C GLU A 12 -3.05 -5.63 0.55
N GLN A 13 -2.43 -6.77 0.22
CA GLN A 13 -1.41 -6.85 -0.84
C GLN A 13 -1.97 -6.41 -2.19
N LYS A 14 -3.16 -6.88 -2.56
CA LYS A 14 -3.82 -6.51 -3.82
C LYS A 14 -4.12 -5.01 -3.88
N VAL A 15 -4.67 -4.44 -2.81
CA VAL A 15 -4.99 -3.00 -2.75
C VAL A 15 -3.72 -2.16 -2.86
N VAL A 16 -2.66 -2.50 -2.11
CA VAL A 16 -1.38 -1.80 -2.19
C VAL A 16 -0.77 -1.91 -3.59
N GLY A 17 -0.83 -3.09 -4.20
CA GLY A 17 -0.39 -3.29 -5.58
C GLY A 17 -1.12 -2.38 -6.57
N GLN A 18 -2.45 -2.31 -6.49
CA GLN A 18 -3.26 -1.42 -7.34
C GLN A 18 -2.90 0.06 -7.14
N MET A 19 -2.65 0.47 -5.89
CA MET A 19 -2.20 1.83 -5.59
C MET A 19 -0.84 2.14 -6.22
N ILE A 20 0.10 1.20 -6.16
CA ILE A 20 1.44 1.35 -6.76
C ILE A 20 1.34 1.38 -8.28
N ALA A 21 0.52 0.53 -8.89
CA ALA A 21 0.30 0.53 -10.33
C ALA A 21 -0.28 1.84 -10.84
N LEU A 22 -1.25 2.42 -10.12
CA LEU A 22 -1.81 3.72 -10.46
C LEU A 22 -0.77 4.84 -10.35
N TYR A 23 0.07 4.81 -9.30
CA TYR A 23 1.15 5.77 -9.11
C TYR A 23 2.20 5.66 -10.22
N CYS A 24 2.68 4.45 -10.50
CA CYS A 24 3.64 4.15 -11.55
C CYS A 24 3.15 4.71 -12.90
N ARG A 25 1.92 4.36 -13.30
CA ARG A 25 1.34 4.80 -14.57
C ARG A 25 1.19 6.32 -14.69
N LYS A 26 1.00 7.06 -13.59
CA LYS A 26 0.76 8.51 -13.67
C LYS A 26 1.99 9.36 -13.40
N ASN A 27 2.92 8.87 -12.58
CA ASN A 27 4.09 9.65 -12.14
C ASN A 27 5.37 9.29 -12.92
N HIS A 28 5.39 8.15 -13.63
CA HIS A 28 6.57 7.68 -14.37
C HIS A 28 6.33 7.62 -15.89
N ASN A 29 5.26 8.27 -16.40
CA ASN A 29 4.90 8.30 -17.83
C ASN A 29 5.44 9.55 -18.57
N THR A 30 6.32 10.34 -17.96
CA THR A 30 6.92 11.53 -18.56
C THR A 30 8.38 11.65 -18.14
N ASP A 31 9.30 11.42 -19.08
CA ASP A 31 10.73 11.80 -19.09
C ASP A 31 11.68 11.32 -17.96
N TYR A 32 11.23 11.12 -16.72
CA TYR A 32 12.10 10.71 -15.61
C TYR A 32 12.51 9.22 -15.68
N GLY A 33 11.77 8.41 -16.45
CA GLY A 33 12.11 7.01 -16.74
C GLY A 33 13.30 6.84 -17.69
N MET A 34 13.71 7.90 -18.42
CA MET A 34 14.76 7.82 -19.43
C MET A 34 16.15 8.18 -18.88
N LYS A 35 16.24 8.86 -17.72
CA LYS A 35 17.51 9.36 -17.17
C LYS A 35 18.21 8.43 -16.18
N ASN A 36 17.50 7.46 -15.59
CA ASN A 36 18.06 6.56 -14.57
C ASN A 36 18.35 5.14 -15.07
N GLY A 37 18.46 4.94 -16.39
CA GLY A 37 18.86 3.63 -16.94
C GLY A 37 17.90 2.49 -16.63
N ALA A 38 16.61 2.79 -16.40
CA ALA A 38 15.56 1.77 -16.37
C ALA A 38 15.46 1.17 -17.77
N SER A 39 16.22 0.11 -18.01
CA SER A 39 16.14 -0.71 -19.20
C SER A 39 14.69 -1.03 -19.47
N HIS A 40 14.27 -0.79 -20.71
CA HIS A 40 12.95 -1.13 -21.23
C HIS A 40 12.80 -2.67 -21.42
N ASP A 41 13.34 -3.44 -20.46
CA ASP A 41 13.09 -4.86 -20.25
C ASP A 41 11.76 -4.96 -19.48
N MET A 42 10.71 -5.31 -20.21
CA MET A 42 9.36 -5.43 -19.71
C MET A 42 9.04 -6.87 -19.23
N SER A 43 9.86 -7.44 -18.34
CA SER A 43 9.72 -8.82 -17.85
C SER A 43 9.43 -8.96 -16.34
N HIS A 44 8.70 -8.03 -15.72
CA HIS A 44 8.11 -8.29 -14.40
C HIS A 44 6.58 -8.41 -14.51
N ASN A 45 6.14 -9.62 -14.86
CA ASN A 45 4.74 -10.01 -14.80
C ASN A 45 4.35 -10.19 -13.33
N THR A 46 3.75 -9.16 -12.74
CA THR A 46 3.13 -9.29 -11.42
C THR A 46 1.72 -9.85 -11.59
N ASP A 47 1.61 -11.18 -11.53
CA ASP A 47 0.35 -11.90 -11.64
C ASP A 47 -0.67 -11.33 -10.62
N GLY A 48 -1.70 -10.65 -11.12
CA GLY A 48 -2.82 -10.13 -10.31
C GLY A 48 -2.83 -8.63 -9.98
N ILE A 49 -1.89 -7.84 -10.49
CA ILE A 49 -1.79 -6.37 -10.24
C ILE A 49 -2.01 -5.52 -11.52
N GLY A 50 -2.80 -5.98 -12.48
CA GLY A 50 -3.42 -5.11 -13.52
C GLY A 50 -2.50 -4.14 -14.30
N GLY A 51 -1.20 -4.44 -14.45
CA GLY A 51 -0.27 -3.63 -15.24
C GLY A 51 1.20 -3.92 -14.94
N LYS A 52 2.07 -3.66 -15.94
CA LYS A 52 3.53 -3.71 -15.78
C LYS A 52 3.98 -2.54 -14.90
N LEU A 53 4.80 -2.82 -13.88
CA LEU A 53 5.44 -1.82 -13.01
C LEU A 53 6.88 -1.60 -13.47
N CYS A 54 7.43 -0.39 -13.27
CA CYS A 54 8.88 -0.20 -13.35
C CYS A 54 9.59 -0.89 -12.19
N ASP A 55 10.89 -1.13 -12.31
CA ASP A 55 11.70 -1.85 -11.31
C ASP A 55 11.57 -1.25 -9.91
N GLU A 56 11.59 0.09 -9.81
CA GLU A 56 11.40 0.79 -8.55
C GLU A 56 10.04 0.47 -7.90
N CYS A 57 8.96 0.50 -8.69
CA CYS A 57 7.61 0.25 -8.20
C CYS A 57 7.39 -1.23 -7.89
N SER A 58 8.00 -2.13 -8.67
CA SER A 58 8.02 -3.58 -8.43
C SER A 58 8.70 -3.91 -7.11
N ALA A 59 9.90 -3.37 -6.88
CA ALA A 59 10.64 -3.54 -5.63
C ALA A 59 9.87 -2.99 -4.41
N LEU A 60 9.17 -1.86 -4.57
CA LEU A 60 8.32 -1.30 -3.52
C LEU A 60 7.14 -2.22 -3.18
N TYR A 61 6.49 -2.79 -4.21
CA TYR A 61 5.40 -3.73 -4.03
C TYR A 61 5.86 -5.02 -3.34
N GLU A 62 6.95 -5.63 -3.83
CA GLU A 62 7.46 -6.88 -3.28
C GLU A 62 7.87 -6.70 -1.81
N TYR A 63 8.54 -5.60 -1.49
CA TYR A 63 8.86 -5.24 -0.10
C TYR A 63 7.59 -5.12 0.76
N ALA A 64 6.57 -4.41 0.29
CA ALA A 64 5.31 -4.26 1.02
C ALA A 64 4.58 -5.59 1.20
N ALA A 65 4.59 -6.46 0.18
CA ALA A 65 3.96 -7.77 0.21
C ALA A 65 4.65 -8.69 1.22
N GLN A 66 5.99 -8.74 1.21
CA GLN A 66 6.78 -9.50 2.17
C GLN A 66 6.45 -9.10 3.61
N ARG A 67 6.38 -7.78 3.89
CA ARG A 67 6.03 -7.27 5.23
C ARG A 67 4.60 -7.64 5.65
N SER A 68 3.65 -7.65 4.73
CA SER A 68 2.27 -8.07 5.01
C SER A 68 2.15 -9.57 5.30
N ARG A 69 2.91 -10.42 4.61
CA ARG A 69 2.95 -11.88 4.87
C ARG A 69 3.45 -12.19 6.27
N MET A 70 4.49 -11.49 6.73
CA MET A 70 5.13 -11.72 8.03
C MET A 70 4.52 -10.91 9.18
N CYS A 71 3.47 -10.13 8.95
CA CYS A 71 2.91 -9.24 9.98
C CYS A 71 2.24 -10.05 11.12
N PRO A 72 2.69 -9.91 12.39
CA PRO A 72 2.08 -10.60 13.53
C PRO A 72 0.75 -9.96 13.95
N PHE A 73 0.56 -8.66 13.69
CA PHE A 73 -0.63 -7.90 14.10
C PHE A 73 -1.76 -7.90 13.08
N MET A 74 -1.68 -8.75 12.06
CA MET A 74 -2.58 -8.70 10.89
C MET A 74 -4.06 -8.86 11.26
N GLU A 75 -4.36 -9.68 12.27
CA GLU A 75 -5.73 -9.90 12.74
C GLU A 75 -6.34 -8.67 13.38
N LYS A 76 -5.56 -8.00 14.24
CA LYS A 76 -6.01 -6.90 15.10
C LYS A 76 -5.96 -5.54 14.42
N LYS A 77 -4.97 -5.29 13.55
CA LYS A 77 -4.75 -3.97 12.94
C LYS A 77 -5.73 -3.72 11.79
N THR A 78 -6.20 -2.49 11.60
CA THR A 78 -7.04 -2.10 10.44
C THR A 78 -6.19 -1.74 9.23
N PHE A 79 -5.11 -0.99 9.43
CA PHE A 79 -4.18 -0.53 8.39
C PHE A 79 -2.73 -0.52 8.87
N CYS A 80 -1.78 -0.60 7.93
CA CYS A 80 -0.34 -0.49 8.24
C CYS A 80 0.04 0.89 8.83
N SER A 81 -0.70 1.95 8.50
CA SER A 81 -0.50 3.30 9.03
C SER A 81 -0.75 3.41 10.54
N ASN A 82 -1.60 2.53 11.10
CA ASN A 82 -1.95 2.51 12.52
C ASN A 82 -1.16 1.45 13.31
N CYS A 83 -0.07 0.95 12.73
CA CYS A 83 0.75 -0.06 13.40
C CYS A 83 1.63 0.60 14.47
N THR A 84 1.67 0.00 15.66
CA THR A 84 2.47 0.48 16.80
C THR A 84 3.96 0.22 16.63
N VAL A 85 4.36 -0.64 15.68
CA VAL A 85 5.76 -0.99 15.42
C VAL A 85 6.31 -0.37 14.14
N HIS A 86 7.58 0.01 14.16
CA HIS A 86 8.31 0.52 13.00
C HIS A 86 8.86 -0.63 12.14
N CYS A 87 7.99 -1.23 11.31
CA CYS A 87 8.38 -2.35 10.44
C CYS A 87 8.94 -1.95 9.07
N TYR A 88 8.71 -0.72 8.62
CA TYR A 88 9.26 -0.21 7.35
C TYR A 88 10.58 0.52 7.57
N LYS A 89 11.58 0.24 6.72
CA LYS A 89 12.77 1.08 6.56
C LYS A 89 12.34 2.53 6.23
N PRO A 90 13.06 3.55 6.73
CA PRO A 90 12.66 4.95 6.58
C PRO A 90 12.46 5.34 5.11
N GLU A 91 13.40 4.98 4.24
CA GLU A 91 13.33 5.24 2.80
C GLU A 91 12.08 4.62 2.14
N MET A 92 11.85 3.33 2.34
CA MET A 92 10.68 2.62 1.79
C MET A 92 9.36 3.17 2.37
N ARG A 93 9.38 3.64 3.62
CA ARG A 93 8.24 4.28 4.27
C ARG A 93 7.86 5.60 3.58
N GLU A 94 8.84 6.39 3.19
CA GLU A 94 8.59 7.63 2.45
C GLU A 94 8.03 7.35 1.06
N ARG A 95 8.60 6.35 0.37
CA ARG A 95 8.13 5.92 -0.95
C ARG A 95 6.67 5.45 -0.90
N ILE A 96 6.31 4.57 0.04
CA ILE A 96 4.92 4.10 0.15
C ILE A 96 3.97 5.23 0.59
N LYS A 97 4.41 6.19 1.43
CA LYS A 97 3.62 7.37 1.77
C LYS A 97 3.33 8.25 0.54
N LYS A 98 4.31 8.44 -0.36
CA LYS A 98 4.09 9.15 -1.64
C LYS A 98 3.02 8.47 -2.47
N VAL A 99 3.12 7.14 -2.62
CA VAL A 99 2.10 6.33 -3.31
C VAL A 99 0.73 6.46 -2.63
N MET A 100 0.65 6.33 -1.30
CA MET A 100 -0.62 6.44 -0.58
C MET A 100 -1.24 7.84 -0.68
N LYS A 101 -0.44 8.90 -0.63
CA LYS A 101 -0.92 10.29 -0.78
C LYS A 101 -1.46 10.54 -2.18
N PHE A 102 -0.83 9.97 -3.20
CA PHE A 102 -1.25 10.13 -4.59
C PHE A 102 -2.45 9.23 -4.93
N SER A 103 -2.32 7.94 -4.69
CA SER A 103 -3.27 6.91 -5.11
C SER A 103 -4.43 6.74 -4.13
N GLY A 104 -4.28 7.12 -2.85
CA GLY A 104 -5.32 6.98 -1.83
C GLY A 104 -6.64 7.65 -2.20
N PRO A 105 -6.66 8.97 -2.50
CA PRO A 105 -7.88 9.65 -2.94
C PRO A 105 -8.44 9.11 -4.27
N ARG A 106 -7.58 8.57 -5.13
CA ARG A 106 -7.95 8.07 -6.47
C ARG A 106 -8.50 6.65 -6.44
N MET A 107 -8.07 5.82 -5.49
CA MET A 107 -8.63 4.50 -5.20
C MET A 107 -10.02 4.55 -4.56
N LEU A 108 -10.39 5.71 -4.00
CA LEU A 108 -11.70 5.98 -3.40
C LEU A 108 -12.86 5.77 -4.39
N LEU A 109 -12.61 6.03 -5.68
CA LEU A 109 -13.59 5.88 -6.76
C LEU A 109 -13.88 4.41 -7.13
N TYR A 110 -12.98 3.48 -6.78
CA TYR A 110 -13.14 2.05 -7.08
C TYR A 110 -13.82 1.26 -5.95
N HIS A 111 -13.69 1.71 -4.70
CA HIS A 111 -14.31 1.07 -3.53
C HIS A 111 -14.94 2.11 -2.58
N PRO A 112 -16.12 2.66 -2.91
CA PRO A 112 -16.77 3.72 -2.13
C PRO A 112 -17.05 3.32 -0.67
N PHE A 113 -17.37 2.06 -0.40
CA PHE A 113 -17.61 1.57 0.98
C PHE A 113 -16.34 1.48 1.85
N MET A 114 -15.19 1.08 1.30
CA MET A 114 -13.94 0.99 2.09
C MET A 114 -13.38 2.38 2.43
N ALA A 115 -13.62 3.36 1.57
CA ALA A 115 -13.24 4.74 1.79
C ALA A 115 -13.99 5.38 2.96
N VAL A 116 -15.32 5.20 3.00
CA VAL A 116 -16.15 5.63 4.13
C VAL A 116 -15.70 4.91 5.40
N TRP A 117 -15.43 3.60 5.33
CA TRP A 117 -14.89 2.83 6.46
C TRP A 117 -13.51 3.32 6.93
N HIS A 118 -12.59 3.68 6.03
CA HIS A 118 -11.26 4.17 6.36
C HIS A 118 -11.33 5.53 7.07
N VAL A 119 -12.15 6.46 6.56
CA VAL A 119 -12.34 7.77 7.19
C VAL A 119 -13.03 7.63 8.55
N VAL A 120 -14.06 6.80 8.66
CA VAL A 120 -14.77 6.55 9.91
C VAL A 120 -13.87 5.84 10.93
N SER A 121 -13.14 4.79 10.55
CA SER A 121 -12.19 4.10 11.45
C SER A 121 -11.08 5.02 11.92
N SER A 122 -10.47 5.78 11.01
CA SER A 122 -9.40 6.75 11.36
C SER A 122 -9.89 7.83 12.33
N ARG A 123 -11.18 8.22 12.27
CA ARG A 123 -11.76 9.19 13.22
C ARG A 123 -12.21 8.55 14.53
N LEU A 124 -12.68 7.31 14.52
CA LEU A 124 -13.06 6.56 15.72
C LEU A 124 -11.85 6.20 16.58
N GLU A 125 -10.71 5.87 15.97
CA GLU A 125 -9.45 5.60 16.68
C GLU A 125 -8.88 6.89 17.32
N LYS A 126 -8.90 8.03 16.61
CA LYS A 126 -8.56 9.35 17.19
C LYS A 126 -9.45 9.77 18.37
N LYS A 127 -10.71 9.31 18.43
CA LYS A 127 -11.60 9.56 19.57
C LYS A 127 -11.26 8.69 20.78
N LYS A 128 -10.71 7.49 20.60
CA LYS A 128 -10.27 6.61 21.70
C LYS A 128 -8.99 7.13 22.37
N ASP A 129 -8.02 7.62 21.61
CA ASP A 129 -6.79 8.24 22.17
C ASP A 129 -7.08 9.47 23.03
N LYS A 130 -8.16 10.22 22.74
CA LYS A 130 -8.56 11.38 23.55
C LYS A 130 -9.29 11.04 24.84
N LYS A 131 -9.87 9.84 24.95
CA LYS A 131 -10.70 9.44 26.11
C LYS A 131 -9.93 8.66 27.18
N GLY A 132 -8.70 8.23 26.89
CA GLY A 132 -7.79 7.59 27.85
C GLY A 132 -6.79 8.54 28.51
N LYS A 133 -6.97 9.86 28.37
CA LYS A 133 -6.08 10.90 28.89
C LYS A 133 -6.78 11.93 29.79
N THR A 134 -7.95 11.57 30.30
CA THR A 134 -8.75 12.26 31.32
C THR A 134 -9.08 11.27 32.41
#